data_AF-A0AAP0M0S8-F1
#
_entry.id   AF-A0AAP0M0S8-F1
#
_cell.length_a   1.000
_cell.length_b   1.000
_cell.length_c   1.000
_cell.angle_alpha   90.00
_cell.angle_beta   90.00
_cell.angle_gamma   90.00
#
_symmetry.space_group_name_H-M   'P 1'
#
loop_
_entity.id
_entity.type
_entity.pdbx_description
1 polymer ?
#
loop_
_entity_poly.entity_id
_entity_poly.type
_entity_poly.pdbx_seq_one_letter_code
_entity_poly.pdbx_strand_id
1 'polypeptide(L)'
;MEFYVIRGIIPLGRNDKRSFWKERRLEKLCTGAVDTLLDNGIRGQPMRDGHNKIYKSFSDVIEGKEGRFRETLLGKRVDYSGRSVIVVGPSLSLHQCGLPREIAIEFICATSTGQFQTSFNDTIVGR
;
A
#
# COMPACT_ATOMS: atom_id res chain seq x y z
N MET A 1 30.18 27.24 -44.44
CA MET A 1 29.41 26.15 -45.08
C MET A 1 30.08 24.87 -44.57
N GLU A 2 29.59 24.03 -43.68
CA GLU A 2 28.25 23.73 -43.19
C GLU A 2 28.44 23.13 -41.79
N PHE A 3 27.85 23.72 -40.75
CA PHE A 3 27.57 23.02 -39.48
C PHE A 3 26.26 23.56 -38.91
N TYR A 4 25.30 23.84 -39.81
CA TYR A 4 24.02 24.48 -39.52
C TYR A 4 22.90 23.49 -39.81
N VAL A 5 22.87 22.35 -39.12
CA VAL A 5 21.70 21.49 -39.19
C VAL A 5 21.45 20.88 -37.82
N ILE A 6 20.18 21.01 -37.39
CA ILE A 6 19.54 20.44 -36.19
C ILE A 6 19.56 21.38 -34.96
N ARG A 7 18.52 22.23 -34.94
CA ARG A 7 18.02 23.15 -33.89
C ARG A 7 18.97 24.25 -33.41
N GLY A 8 18.78 25.44 -34.00
CA GLY A 8 19.04 26.74 -33.37
C GLY A 8 20.39 26.88 -32.67
N ILE A 9 21.47 26.95 -33.44
CA ILE A 9 22.83 27.14 -32.92
C ILE A 9 23.05 28.64 -32.64
N ILE A 10 22.93 29.03 -31.37
CA ILE A 10 23.60 30.23 -30.85
C ILE A 10 25.09 29.88 -30.73
N PRO A 11 26.03 30.66 -31.30
CA PRO A 11 27.45 30.40 -31.17
C PRO A 11 27.90 30.72 -29.73
N LEU A 12 27.84 29.72 -28.85
CA LEU A 12 28.34 29.80 -27.47
C LEU A 12 29.89 29.84 -27.47
N GLY A 13 30.47 30.88 -26.86
CA GLY A 13 31.91 31.04 -26.69
C GLY A 13 32.55 29.88 -25.91
N ARG A 14 33.88 29.70 -25.96
CA ARG A 14 34.58 28.52 -25.34
C ARG A 14 34.23 28.29 -23.86
N ASN A 15 34.02 29.34 -23.08
CA ASN A 15 33.62 29.24 -21.66
C ASN A 15 32.15 28.84 -21.48
N ASP A 16 31.32 29.12 -22.48
CA ASP A 16 29.87 28.98 -22.46
C ASP A 16 29.41 27.57 -22.89
N LYS A 17 30.30 26.82 -23.56
CA LYS A 17 30.10 25.39 -23.86
C LYS A 17 30.10 24.54 -22.58
N ARG A 18 30.91 24.90 -21.58
CA ARG A 18 31.07 24.09 -20.36
C ARG A 18 29.84 24.20 -19.44
N SER A 19 29.26 25.40 -19.33
CA SER A 19 27.97 25.65 -18.69
C SER A 19 26.84 24.91 -19.40
N PHE A 20 26.76 25.01 -20.72
CA PHE A 20 25.74 24.34 -21.53
C PHE A 20 25.75 22.81 -21.38
N TRP A 21 26.92 22.17 -21.46
CA TRP A 21 27.04 20.72 -21.24
C TRP A 21 26.73 20.30 -19.80
N LYS A 22 26.99 21.18 -18.82
CA LYS A 22 26.68 20.93 -17.42
C LYS A 22 25.17 20.98 -17.18
N GLU A 23 24.48 21.95 -17.77
CA GLU A 23 23.04 22.12 -17.67
C GLU A 23 22.28 20.97 -18.36
N ARG A 24 22.67 20.63 -19.59
CA ARG A 24 22.11 19.47 -20.32
C ARG A 24 22.38 18.13 -19.60
N ARG A 25 23.49 18.02 -18.86
CA ARG A 25 23.78 16.83 -18.05
C ARG A 25 22.86 16.74 -16.85
N LEU A 26 22.62 17.85 -16.16
CA LEU A 26 21.75 17.89 -14.99
C LEU A 26 20.31 17.56 -15.37
N GLU A 27 19.82 18.13 -16.47
CA GLU A 27 18.50 17.82 -17.03
C GLU A 27 18.34 16.31 -17.29
N LYS A 28 19.32 15.69 -17.97
CA LYS A 28 19.32 14.24 -18.22
C LYS A 28 19.35 13.39 -16.95
N LEU A 29 20.09 13.82 -15.93
CA LEU A 29 20.16 13.12 -14.65
C LEU A 29 18.83 13.21 -13.89
N CYS A 30 18.21 14.38 -13.85
CA CYS A 30 16.90 14.58 -13.22
C CYS A 30 15.81 13.77 -13.93
N THR A 31 15.72 13.85 -15.26
CA THR A 31 14.74 13.06 -16.03
C THR A 31 14.99 11.56 -15.83
N GLY A 32 16.25 11.12 -15.86
CA GLY A 32 16.61 9.73 -15.59
C GLY A 32 16.18 9.26 -14.19
N ALA A 33 16.37 10.09 -13.16
CA ALA A 33 15.94 9.77 -11.80
C ALA A 33 14.41 9.66 -11.68
N VAL A 34 13.68 10.61 -12.26
CA VAL A 34 12.21 10.60 -12.27
C VAL A 34 11.67 9.37 -13.00
N ASP A 35 12.25 9.04 -14.16
CA ASP A 35 11.87 7.86 -14.93
C ASP A 35 12.06 6.58 -14.10
N THR A 36 13.20 6.42 -13.40
CA THR A 36 13.46 5.24 -12.56
C THR A 36 12.55 5.13 -11.33
N LEU A 37 12.10 6.26 -10.79
CA LEU A 37 11.16 6.28 -9.66
C LEU A 37 9.74 5.87 -10.09
N LEU A 38 9.32 6.31 -11.27
CA LEU A 38 8.01 6.00 -11.82
C LEU A 38 7.96 4.55 -12.31
N ASP A 39 8.95 4.14 -13.09
CA ASP A 39 9.03 2.79 -13.62
C ASP A 39 10.49 2.38 -13.86
N ASN A 40 10.97 1.50 -12.99
CA ASN A 40 12.35 1.00 -13.01
C ASN A 40 12.57 -0.07 -14.10
N GLY A 41 11.51 -0.56 -14.76
CA GLY A 41 11.56 -1.64 -15.75
C GLY A 41 11.66 -1.17 -17.21
N ILE A 42 11.19 0.04 -17.54
CA ILE A 42 11.05 0.52 -18.93
C ILE A 42 12.39 0.59 -19.69
N ARG A 43 13.51 0.86 -19.00
CA ARG A 43 14.83 1.07 -19.63
C ARG A 43 15.73 -0.17 -19.68
N GLY A 44 15.17 -1.36 -19.44
CA GLY A 44 15.83 -2.64 -19.69
C GLY A 44 16.70 -3.15 -18.53
N GLN A 45 17.58 -2.33 -17.94
CA GLN A 45 18.31 -2.72 -16.72
C GLN A 45 17.71 -2.03 -15.49
N PRO A 46 16.95 -2.76 -14.64
CA PRO A 46 16.39 -2.17 -13.45
C PRO A 46 17.50 -1.84 -12.45
N MET A 47 17.39 -0.67 -11.83
CA MET A 47 18.31 -0.27 -10.78
C MET A 47 18.13 -1.21 -9.59
N ARG A 48 19.25 -1.77 -9.12
CA ARG A 48 19.30 -2.74 -8.03
C ARG A 48 20.01 -2.13 -6.83
N ASP A 49 19.59 -2.58 -5.66
CA ASP A 49 20.28 -2.33 -4.41
C ASP A 49 21.61 -3.10 -4.32
N GLY A 50 22.44 -2.77 -3.33
CA GLY A 50 23.70 -3.48 -3.05
C GLY A 50 23.51 -4.99 -2.79
N HIS A 51 22.32 -5.40 -2.37
CA HIS A 51 21.92 -6.81 -2.20
C HIS A 51 21.27 -7.43 -3.45
N ASN A 52 21.45 -6.83 -4.64
CA ASN A 52 20.90 -7.29 -5.92
C ASN A 52 19.35 -7.35 -5.97
N LYS A 53 18.67 -6.69 -5.02
CA LYS A 53 17.22 -6.55 -5.01
C LYS A 53 16.82 -5.39 -5.90
N ILE A 54 15.85 -5.61 -6.79
CA ILE A 54 15.33 -4.55 -7.66
C ILE A 54 14.54 -3.56 -6.80
N TYR A 55 14.78 -2.25 -7.00
CA TYR A 55 13.96 -1.22 -6.36
C TYR A 55 12.53 -1.27 -6.91
N LYS A 56 11.55 -1.27 -5.99
CA LYS A 56 10.12 -1.18 -6.34
C LYS A 56 9.83 0.24 -6.83
N SER A 57 9.29 0.36 -8.04
CA SER A 57 8.85 1.63 -8.60
C SER A 57 7.46 2.01 -8.09
N PHE A 58 7.03 3.25 -8.32
CA PHE A 58 5.68 3.70 -7.96
C PHE A 58 4.59 2.86 -8.64
N SER A 59 4.80 2.52 -9.92
CA SER A 59 3.91 1.63 -10.68
C SER A 59 3.80 0.26 -10.01
N ASP A 60 4.90 -0.34 -9.52
CA ASP A 60 4.90 -1.64 -8.84
C ASP A 60 4.19 -1.62 -7.46
N VAL A 61 4.10 -0.45 -6.82
CA VAL A 61 3.40 -0.29 -5.53
C VAL A 61 1.89 -0.22 -5.75
N ILE A 62 1.47 0.30 -6.89
CA ILE A 62 0.06 0.47 -7.25
C ILE A 62 -0.48 -0.81 -7.89
N GLU A 63 0.26 -1.36 -8.84
CA GLU A 63 -0.14 -2.52 -9.63
C GLU A 63 0.36 -3.85 -9.03
N GLY A 64 -0.22 -4.96 -9.50
CA GLY A 64 0.21 -6.30 -9.10
C GLY A 64 -0.55 -6.90 -7.92
N LYS A 65 -0.13 -8.11 -7.53
CA LYS A 65 -0.81 -8.94 -6.51
C LYS A 65 -0.62 -8.39 -5.09
N GLU A 66 0.53 -7.79 -4.81
CA GLU A 66 0.84 -7.06 -3.57
C GLU A 66 0.55 -5.55 -3.71
N GLY A 67 -0.08 -5.12 -4.81
CA GLY A 67 -0.37 -3.72 -5.05
C GLY A 67 -1.44 -3.18 -4.09
N ARG A 68 -1.35 -1.88 -3.80
CA ARG A 68 -2.28 -1.19 -2.88
C ARG A 68 -3.75 -1.33 -3.30
N PHE A 69 -4.05 -1.44 -4.59
CA PHE A 69 -5.42 -1.65 -5.08
C PHE A 69 -6.03 -2.96 -4.58
N ARG A 70 -5.27 -4.06 -4.59
CA ARG A 70 -5.81 -5.37 -4.16
C ARG A 70 -5.71 -5.57 -2.66
N GLU A 71 -4.63 -5.11 -2.04
CA GLU A 71 -4.40 -5.29 -0.60
C GLU A 71 -5.27 -4.35 0.25
N THR A 72 -5.47 -3.10 -0.17
CA THR A 72 -6.12 -2.08 0.67
C THR A 72 -7.59 -1.83 0.30
N LEU A 73 -8.00 -2.01 -0.96
CA LEU A 73 -9.38 -1.69 -1.37
C LEU A 73 -10.33 -2.88 -1.33
N LEU A 74 -9.86 -4.13 -1.49
CA LEU A 74 -10.72 -5.32 -1.50
C LEU A 74 -10.82 -6.03 -0.15
N GLY A 75 -9.99 -5.66 0.82
CA GLY A 75 -9.98 -6.27 2.15
C GLY A 75 -9.49 -5.28 3.20
N LYS A 76 -10.41 -4.52 3.78
CA LYS A 76 -10.09 -3.68 4.94
C LYS A 76 -10.17 -4.51 6.21
N ARG A 77 -9.24 -4.26 7.14
CA ARG A 77 -9.41 -4.75 8.51
C ARG A 77 -10.54 -3.95 9.15
N VAL A 78 -11.52 -4.67 9.69
CA VAL A 78 -12.75 -4.09 10.24
C VAL A 78 -12.71 -4.22 11.75
N ASP A 79 -13.01 -3.12 12.44
CA ASP A 79 -13.16 -3.08 13.89
C ASP A 79 -14.46 -3.80 14.31
N TYR A 80 -14.56 -4.23 15.57
CA TYR A 80 -15.66 -5.10 16.05
C TYR A 80 -15.71 -6.46 15.33
N SER A 81 -14.55 -7.01 14.99
CA SER A 81 -14.40 -8.36 14.48
C SER A 81 -13.58 -9.23 15.44
N GLY A 82 -13.84 -10.54 15.44
CA GLY A 82 -13.30 -11.46 16.44
C GLY A 82 -13.27 -12.87 15.88
N ARG A 83 -12.38 -13.69 16.44
CA ARG A 83 -12.13 -15.06 15.99
C ARG A 83 -12.15 -15.98 17.20
N SER A 84 -12.85 -17.09 17.09
CA SER A 84 -12.94 -18.10 18.14
C SER A 84 -12.99 -19.50 17.53
N VAL A 85 -12.76 -20.50 18.36
CA VAL A 85 -12.90 -21.92 18.00
C VAL A 85 -14.37 -22.31 18.13
N ILE A 86 -14.89 -23.02 17.12
CA ILE A 86 -16.27 -23.50 17.13
C ILE A 86 -16.33 -24.82 17.89
N VAL A 87 -17.19 -24.88 18.91
CA VAL A 87 -17.45 -26.09 19.70
C VAL A 87 -18.90 -26.54 19.45
N VAL A 88 -19.13 -27.86 19.46
CA VAL A 88 -20.45 -28.43 19.22
C VAL A 88 -21.38 -28.15 20.42
N GLY A 89 -22.51 -27.50 20.17
CA GLY A 89 -23.55 -27.22 21.17
C GLY A 89 -24.86 -27.96 20.86
N PRO A 90 -25.04 -29.22 21.30
CA PRO A 90 -26.19 -30.04 20.93
C PRO A 90 -27.53 -29.57 21.55
N SER A 91 -27.49 -28.67 22.53
CA SER A 91 -28.67 -28.08 23.18
C SER A 91 -29.16 -26.78 22.53
N LEU A 92 -28.46 -26.26 21.53
CA LEU A 92 -28.77 -24.98 20.89
C LEU A 92 -29.74 -25.18 19.72
N SER A 93 -30.70 -24.26 19.59
CA SER A 93 -31.59 -24.21 18.43
C SER A 93 -30.88 -23.64 17.19
N LEU A 94 -31.41 -23.90 15.99
CA LEU A 94 -30.80 -23.48 14.70
C LEU A 94 -30.49 -21.98 14.58
N HIS A 95 -31.21 -21.13 15.31
CA HIS A 95 -31.04 -19.67 15.28
C HIS A 95 -30.15 -19.13 16.41
N GLN A 96 -29.64 -20.01 17.28
CA GLN A 96 -28.84 -19.63 18.45
C GLN A 96 -27.37 -19.96 18.23
N CYS A 97 -26.49 -19.12 18.78
CA CYS A 97 -25.06 -19.39 18.85
C CYS A 97 -24.53 -19.02 20.24
N GLY A 98 -23.58 -19.81 20.75
CA GLY A 98 -22.87 -19.51 21.98
C GLY A 98 -21.69 -18.58 21.71
N LEU A 99 -21.53 -17.54 22.53
CA LEU A 99 -20.41 -16.62 22.46
C LEU A 99 -19.68 -16.58 23.82
N PRO A 100 -18.34 -16.63 23.85
CA PRO A 100 -17.60 -16.49 25.10
C PRO A 100 -17.77 -15.07 25.65
N ARG A 101 -17.86 -14.99 26.98
CA ARG A 101 -18.22 -13.76 27.69
C ARG A 101 -17.22 -12.64 27.44
N GLU A 102 -15.93 -12.97 27.36
CA GLU A 102 -14.85 -12.01 27.17
C GLU A 102 -14.99 -11.27 25.83
N ILE A 103 -15.30 -12.00 24.75
CA ILE A 103 -15.49 -11.44 23.41
C ILE A 103 -16.80 -10.66 23.33
N ALA A 104 -17.87 -11.18 23.95
CA ALA A 104 -19.15 -10.48 24.00
C ALA A 104 -19.04 -9.12 24.69
N ILE A 105 -18.29 -9.05 25.79
CA ILE A 105 -18.02 -7.79 26.48
C ILE A 105 -17.23 -6.83 25.60
N GLU A 106 -16.16 -7.29 24.94
CA GLU A 106 -15.34 -6.43 24.09
C GLU A 106 -16.12 -5.79 22.93
N PHE A 107 -17.02 -6.55 22.30
CA PHE A 107 -17.89 -6.01 21.24
C PHE A 107 -18.98 -5.08 21.77
N ILE A 108 -19.64 -5.44 22.86
CA ILE A 108 -20.83 -4.73 23.35
C ILE A 108 -20.45 -3.51 24.20
N CYS A 109 -19.30 -3.54 24.89
CA CYS A 109 -18.85 -2.46 25.77
C CYS A 109 -18.59 -1.15 25.00
N ALA A 110 -18.31 -1.21 23.69
CA ALA A 110 -18.16 -0.02 22.87
C ALA A 110 -19.49 0.70 22.59
N THR A 111 -20.61 -0.03 22.58
CA THR A 111 -21.96 0.53 22.49
C THR A 111 -22.46 0.86 23.89
N SER A 112 -21.94 1.95 24.45
CA SER A 112 -22.27 2.50 25.77
C SER A 112 -23.74 2.34 26.20
N THR A 113 -24.02 1.33 27.02
CA THR A 113 -25.04 1.37 28.10
C THR A 113 -24.70 0.27 29.10
N GLY A 114 -24.26 0.63 30.31
CA GLY A 114 -23.96 -0.29 31.41
C GLY A 114 -25.15 -1.14 31.91
N GLN A 115 -26.29 -1.12 31.21
CA GLN A 115 -27.49 -1.91 31.48
C GLN A 115 -27.59 -3.19 30.65
N PHE A 116 -26.81 -3.35 29.56
CA PHE A 116 -26.84 -4.56 28.72
C PHE A 116 -26.03 -5.73 29.28
N GLN A 117 -25.11 -5.48 30.21
CA GLN A 117 -24.22 -6.51 30.75
C GLN A 117 -24.94 -7.49 31.70
N THR A 118 -26.09 -7.10 32.26
CA THR A 118 -26.91 -7.95 33.12
C THR A 118 -27.89 -8.84 32.35
N SER A 119 -28.45 -8.39 31.21
CA SER A 119 -29.41 -9.24 30.45
C SER A 119 -28.72 -10.32 29.60
N PHE A 120 -27.45 -10.14 29.26
CA PHE A 120 -26.69 -11.09 28.44
C PHE A 120 -26.31 -12.37 29.21
N ASN A 121 -26.08 -12.26 30.52
CA ASN A 121 -25.77 -13.42 31.37
C ASN A 121 -26.90 -14.46 31.36
N ASP A 122 -28.16 -14.03 31.17
CA ASP A 122 -29.32 -14.92 31.24
C ASP A 122 -29.76 -15.48 29.87
N THR A 123 -29.29 -14.90 28.76
CA THR A 123 -29.87 -15.19 27.43
C THR A 123 -28.98 -16.04 26.52
N ILE A 124 -27.65 -15.98 26.66
CA ILE A 124 -26.72 -16.70 25.74
C ILE A 124 -25.95 -17.83 26.43
N VAL A 125 -25.86 -17.81 27.76
CA VAL A 125 -25.38 -18.95 28.53
C VAL A 125 -26.61 -19.76 28.93
N GLY A 126 -26.86 -20.85 28.22
CA GLY A 126 -27.88 -21.80 28.64
C GLY A 126 -27.52 -22.38 30.01
N ARG A 127 -28.01 -21.74 31.07
CA ARG A 127 -27.83 -22.03 32.51
C ARG A 127 -26.43 -21.82 33.09
#